data_AF-A0A2N3DT40-F1
#
_entry.id   AF-A0A2N3DT40-F1
#
_cell.length_a   1.000
_cell.length_b   1.000
_cell.length_c   1.000
_cell.angle_alpha   90.00
_cell.angle_beta   90.00
_cell.angle_gamma   90.00
#
_symmetry.space_group_name_H-M   'P 1'
#
loop_
_entity.id
_entity.type
_entity.pdbx_description
1 polymer ?
#
loop_
_entity_poly.entity_id
_entity_poly.type
_entity_poly.pdbx_seq_one_letter_code
_entity_poly.pdbx_strand_id
1 'polypeptide(L)'
;MQDAAHYTLEETGEDGAGNGTRLVLSGQLTLAAIAPLERELSGLVGTIRSVDLSGVDEIDTVGAWMVCRVAREHGADITGASAAAERLLNAVRGIDASGDTGPQRPPIWERVPIGVGEQVYESRSGVYKVVGFLGQILIGIGSLVRHPSRFPVKALVHQMELVGVSALPIIGLMSFLIGIVIAQQGSVQLQQFGAEALTVNLVGRITLRELGVLMTAIMVAGRSGSAFAAQLGTMKLTEEIDAMRTIGISPIEALVIPRILASTFMMVLLGFYASVVAIVGGAVVGDLSLGIPFWTFLERIRDVVPEHDLWVGLIKAPVFGLIVALAGCYHGLQVR
;
A
#
# COMPACT_ATOMS: atom_id res chain seq x y z
N MET A 1 -22.66 -42.73 -23.17
CA MET A 1 -21.71 -42.12 -24.12
C MET A 1 -22.53 -41.07 -24.82
N GLN A 2 -22.34 -39.80 -24.46
CA GLN A 2 -23.08 -38.69 -25.11
C GLN A 2 -22.67 -38.68 -26.58
N ASP A 3 -23.64 -38.66 -27.49
CA ASP A 3 -23.37 -38.57 -28.93
C ASP A 3 -22.70 -37.22 -29.20
N ALA A 4 -21.38 -37.26 -29.36
CA ALA A 4 -20.56 -36.07 -29.56
C ALA A 4 -20.94 -35.37 -30.87
N ALA A 5 -20.68 -34.06 -30.94
CA ALA A 5 -20.91 -33.29 -32.15
C ALA A 5 -19.92 -33.74 -33.25
N HIS A 6 -20.43 -34.13 -34.40
CA HIS A 6 -19.65 -34.59 -35.54
C HIS A 6 -20.02 -33.84 -36.82
N TYR A 7 -19.10 -33.85 -37.79
CA TYR A 7 -19.40 -33.38 -39.14
C TYR A 7 -18.90 -34.36 -40.19
N THR A 8 -19.59 -34.38 -41.32
CA THR A 8 -19.15 -35.04 -42.55
C THR A 8 -19.28 -34.06 -43.71
N LEU A 9 -18.35 -34.18 -44.67
CA LEU A 9 -18.38 -33.40 -45.91
C LEU A 9 -18.84 -34.33 -47.04
N GLU A 10 -19.93 -33.97 -47.69
CA GLU A 10 -20.43 -34.69 -48.85
C GLU A 10 -20.19 -33.83 -50.10
N GLU A 11 -19.54 -34.40 -51.11
CA GLU A 11 -19.39 -33.76 -52.42
C GLU A 11 -20.67 -34.00 -53.23
N THR A 12 -21.35 -32.93 -53.62
CA THR A 12 -22.54 -33.04 -54.46
C THR A 12 -22.10 -33.17 -55.92
N GLY A 13 -22.11 -34.40 -56.46
CA GLY A 13 -21.74 -34.72 -57.84
C GLY A 13 -22.83 -35.45 -58.62
N GLU A 14 -23.03 -35.01 -59.88
CA GLU A 14 -23.93 -35.53 -60.93
C GLU A 14 -25.43 -35.15 -60.85
N ASP A 15 -25.72 -33.87 -61.12
CA ASP A 15 -26.77 -33.44 -62.06
C ASP A 15 -26.70 -31.91 -62.28
N GLY A 16 -26.02 -31.48 -63.35
CA GLY A 16 -26.29 -30.21 -64.05
C GLY A 16 -26.03 -28.84 -63.36
N ALA A 17 -25.66 -28.72 -62.08
CA ALA A 17 -25.53 -27.38 -61.45
C ALA A 17 -24.46 -27.24 -60.33
N GLY A 18 -23.17 -27.30 -60.69
CA GLY A 18 -22.07 -26.68 -59.95
C GLY A 18 -21.56 -27.42 -58.69
N ASN A 19 -20.26 -27.75 -58.70
CA ASN A 19 -19.52 -28.40 -57.62
C ASN A 19 -19.67 -27.65 -56.29
N GLY A 20 -20.37 -28.21 -55.31
CA GLY A 20 -20.53 -27.61 -53.98
C GLY A 20 -20.43 -28.68 -52.90
N THR A 21 -19.69 -28.38 -51.84
CA THR A 21 -19.56 -29.27 -50.68
C THR A 21 -20.71 -29.01 -49.71
N ARG A 22 -21.40 -30.07 -49.28
CA ARG A 22 -22.44 -30.05 -48.25
C ARG A 22 -21.82 -30.45 -46.92
N LEU A 23 -21.94 -29.59 -45.91
CA LEU A 23 -21.51 -29.86 -44.55
C LEU A 23 -22.69 -30.46 -43.78
N VAL A 24 -22.62 -31.75 -43.43
CA VAL A 24 -23.65 -32.40 -42.62
C VAL A 24 -23.17 -32.43 -41.17
N LEU A 25 -23.96 -31.84 -40.27
CA LEU A 25 -23.70 -31.84 -38.84
C LEU A 25 -24.59 -32.88 -38.16
N SER A 26 -24.03 -33.61 -37.19
CA SER A 26 -24.75 -34.64 -36.46
C SER A 26 -24.40 -34.72 -34.98
N GLY A 27 -25.28 -35.35 -34.21
CA GLY A 27 -25.15 -35.49 -32.75
C GLY A 27 -25.62 -34.24 -31.99
N GLN A 28 -25.03 -33.98 -30.82
CA GLN A 28 -25.44 -32.89 -29.93
C GLN A 28 -24.64 -31.60 -30.15
N LEU A 29 -25.26 -30.58 -30.75
CA LEU A 29 -24.71 -29.23 -30.91
C LEU A 29 -25.00 -28.37 -29.66
N THR A 30 -24.48 -28.79 -28.52
CA THR A 30 -24.61 -28.08 -27.24
C THR A 30 -23.26 -27.60 -26.72
N LEU A 31 -23.23 -26.55 -25.90
CA LEU A 31 -22.03 -25.97 -25.31
C LEU A 31 -21.12 -27.02 -24.64
N ALA A 32 -21.71 -28.07 -24.06
CA ALA A 32 -20.98 -29.15 -23.41
C ALA A 32 -20.17 -30.02 -24.40
N ALA A 33 -20.63 -30.15 -25.65
CA ALA A 33 -20.09 -31.10 -26.63
C ALA A 33 -19.47 -30.44 -27.87
N ILE A 34 -19.64 -29.13 -28.06
CA ILE A 34 -19.34 -28.46 -29.34
C ILE A 34 -17.90 -27.98 -29.50
N ALA A 35 -17.13 -27.86 -28.40
CA ALA A 35 -15.79 -27.27 -28.43
C ALA A 35 -14.77 -27.98 -29.36
N PRO A 36 -14.75 -29.32 -29.47
CA PRO A 36 -13.88 -30.00 -30.44
C PRO A 36 -14.28 -29.69 -31.89
N LEU A 37 -15.59 -29.77 -32.18
CA LEU A 37 -16.15 -29.49 -33.50
C LEU A 37 -15.87 -28.05 -33.93
N GLU A 38 -15.99 -27.07 -33.03
CA GLU A 38 -15.72 -25.67 -33.34
C GLU A 38 -14.29 -25.45 -33.88
N ARG A 39 -13.29 -26.11 -33.26
CA ARG A 39 -11.89 -26.01 -33.69
C ARG A 39 -11.67 -26.62 -35.07
N GLU A 40 -12.34 -27.73 -35.35
CA GLU A 40 -12.24 -28.41 -36.64
C GLU A 40 -12.92 -27.60 -37.75
N LEU A 41 -14.12 -27.06 -37.50
CA LEU A 41 -14.84 -26.22 -38.45
C LEU A 41 -14.11 -24.90 -38.75
N SER A 42 -13.42 -24.33 -37.76
CA SER A 42 -12.63 -23.09 -37.93
C SER A 42 -11.42 -23.28 -38.88
N GLY A 43 -11.00 -24.52 -39.12
CA GLY A 43 -9.90 -24.86 -40.02
C GLY A 43 -10.34 -25.32 -41.42
N LEU A 44 -11.65 -25.32 -41.72
CA LEU A 44 -12.15 -25.79 -43.01
C LEU A 44 -11.79 -24.83 -44.15
N VAL A 45 -11.15 -25.39 -45.18
CA VAL A 45 -10.76 -24.67 -46.41
C VAL A 45 -11.56 -25.24 -47.57
N GLY A 46 -12.50 -24.47 -48.12
CA GLY A 46 -13.36 -24.90 -49.22
C GLY A 46 -14.64 -24.06 -49.37
N THR A 47 -15.37 -24.26 -50.47
CA THR A 47 -16.68 -23.62 -50.69
C THR A 47 -17.78 -24.54 -50.18
N ILE A 48 -18.28 -24.27 -48.98
CA ILE A 48 -19.44 -24.96 -48.41
C ILE A 48 -20.68 -24.25 -48.96
N ARG A 49 -21.54 -25.00 -49.65
CA ARG A 49 -22.75 -24.43 -50.29
C ARG A 49 -23.98 -24.58 -49.41
N SER A 50 -24.02 -25.62 -48.59
CA SER A 50 -25.10 -25.84 -47.63
C SER A 50 -24.60 -26.50 -46.35
N VAL A 51 -25.26 -26.17 -45.24
CA VAL A 51 -25.06 -26.77 -43.93
C VAL A 51 -26.34 -27.52 -43.57
N ASP A 52 -26.26 -28.84 -43.46
CA ASP A 52 -27.38 -29.70 -43.13
C ASP A 52 -27.39 -30.09 -41.65
N LEU A 53 -28.52 -29.89 -41.00
CA LEU A 53 -28.76 -30.21 -39.59
C LEU A 53 -29.66 -31.42 -39.39
N SER A 54 -29.97 -32.17 -40.45
CA SER A 54 -30.89 -33.32 -40.38
C SER A 54 -30.43 -34.43 -39.42
N GLY A 55 -29.12 -34.54 -39.17
CA GLY A 55 -28.53 -35.49 -38.21
C GLY A 55 -28.33 -34.93 -36.79
N VAL A 56 -28.78 -33.71 -36.49
CA VAL A 56 -28.60 -33.06 -35.19
C VAL A 56 -29.74 -33.43 -34.25
N ASP A 57 -29.41 -34.08 -33.13
CA ASP A 57 -30.39 -34.53 -32.14
C ASP A 57 -30.83 -33.39 -31.22
N GLU A 58 -29.88 -32.57 -30.79
CA GLU A 58 -30.10 -31.45 -29.86
C GLU A 58 -29.19 -30.28 -30.23
N ILE A 59 -29.72 -29.06 -30.11
CA ILE A 59 -28.99 -27.82 -30.41
C ILE A 59 -29.34 -26.74 -29.39
N ASP A 60 -28.33 -26.04 -28.88
CA ASP A 60 -28.50 -24.89 -28.00
C ASP A 60 -28.16 -23.56 -28.69
N THR A 61 -28.17 -22.46 -27.94
CA THR A 61 -27.87 -21.12 -28.48
C THR A 61 -26.44 -21.00 -29.00
N VAL A 62 -25.48 -21.71 -28.42
CA VAL A 62 -24.08 -21.69 -28.84
C VAL A 62 -23.91 -22.50 -30.12
N GLY A 63 -24.57 -23.67 -30.20
CA GLY A 63 -24.62 -24.46 -31.43
C GLY A 63 -25.30 -23.73 -32.57
N ALA A 64 -26.44 -23.09 -32.33
CA ALA A 64 -27.12 -22.27 -33.32
C ALA A 64 -26.24 -21.09 -33.78
N TRP A 65 -25.55 -20.41 -32.86
CA TRP A 65 -24.61 -19.35 -33.21
C TRP A 65 -23.47 -19.84 -34.10
N MET A 66 -22.86 -20.98 -33.75
CA MET A 66 -21.76 -21.56 -34.50
C MET A 66 -22.18 -21.96 -35.93
N VAL A 67 -23.36 -22.57 -36.08
CA VAL A 67 -23.94 -22.91 -37.39
C VAL A 67 -24.18 -21.63 -38.21
N CYS A 68 -24.77 -20.59 -37.61
CA CYS A 68 -24.95 -19.30 -38.28
C CYS A 68 -23.62 -18.64 -38.66
N ARG A 69 -22.58 -18.76 -37.84
CA ARG A 69 -21.23 -18.25 -38.14
C ARG A 69 -20.64 -18.95 -39.37
N VAL A 70 -20.60 -20.28 -39.38
CA VAL A 70 -20.05 -21.08 -40.49
C VAL A 70 -20.84 -20.86 -41.78
N ALA A 71 -22.17 -20.85 -41.70
CA ALA A 71 -23.02 -20.57 -42.85
C ALA A 71 -22.75 -19.18 -43.44
N ARG A 72 -22.53 -18.17 -42.59
CA ARG A 72 -22.21 -16.82 -43.03
C ARG A 72 -20.79 -16.70 -43.61
N GLU A 73 -19.80 -17.34 -42.99
CA GLU A 73 -18.40 -17.31 -43.45
C GLU A 73 -18.24 -17.92 -44.86
N HIS A 74 -19.01 -18.95 -45.18
CA HIS A 74 -18.96 -19.63 -46.48
C HIS A 74 -20.10 -19.23 -47.44
N GLY A 75 -21.06 -18.40 -47.02
CA GLY A 75 -22.24 -18.04 -47.82
C GLY A 75 -23.17 -19.22 -48.09
N ALA A 76 -23.27 -20.15 -47.15
CA ALA A 76 -23.99 -21.42 -47.28
C ALA A 76 -25.45 -21.32 -46.79
N ASP A 77 -26.35 -22.07 -47.42
CA ASP A 77 -27.73 -22.22 -46.98
C ASP A 77 -27.85 -23.26 -45.86
N ILE A 78 -28.64 -22.98 -44.83
CA ILE A 78 -28.89 -23.92 -43.72
C ILE A 78 -30.14 -24.74 -44.04
N THR A 79 -30.05 -26.07 -44.02
CA THR A 79 -31.12 -27.01 -44.35
C THR A 79 -31.30 -28.08 -43.26
N GLY A 80 -32.44 -28.78 -43.24
CA GLY A 80 -32.66 -29.94 -42.36
C GLY A 80 -32.81 -29.62 -40.87
N ALA A 81 -33.02 -28.34 -40.51
CA ALA A 81 -33.21 -27.91 -39.14
C ALA A 81 -34.55 -28.41 -38.56
N SER A 82 -34.53 -28.88 -37.31
CA SER A 82 -35.77 -29.16 -36.57
C SER A 82 -36.51 -27.86 -36.23
N ALA A 83 -37.81 -27.93 -35.94
CA ALA A 83 -38.61 -26.75 -35.56
C ALA A 83 -38.10 -26.03 -34.29
N ALA A 84 -37.34 -26.72 -33.43
CA ALA A 84 -36.68 -26.13 -32.27
C ALA A 84 -35.36 -25.44 -32.69
N ALA A 85 -34.57 -26.08 -33.55
CA ALA A 85 -33.35 -25.52 -34.12
C ALA A 85 -33.61 -24.25 -34.92
N GLU A 86 -34.65 -24.22 -35.76
CA GLU A 86 -35.03 -23.03 -36.55
C GLU A 86 -35.32 -21.81 -35.68
N ARG A 87 -35.95 -21.99 -34.51
CA ARG A 87 -36.21 -20.88 -33.58
C ARG A 87 -34.91 -20.28 -33.05
N LEU A 88 -33.96 -21.13 -32.68
CA LEU A 88 -32.65 -20.69 -32.17
C LEU A 88 -31.81 -20.04 -33.26
N LEU A 89 -31.78 -20.63 -34.46
CA LEU A 89 -31.10 -20.06 -35.64
C LEU A 89 -31.66 -18.68 -35.98
N ASN A 90 -32.99 -18.52 -35.99
CA ASN A 90 -33.62 -17.22 -36.25
C ASN A 90 -33.34 -16.19 -35.15
N ALA A 91 -33.26 -16.62 -33.88
CA ALA A 91 -32.93 -15.73 -32.77
C ALA A 91 -31.49 -15.20 -32.83
N VAL A 92 -30.58 -15.95 -33.45
CA VAL A 92 -29.14 -15.66 -33.44
C VAL A 92 -28.60 -15.16 -34.78
N ARG A 93 -29.36 -15.30 -35.88
CA ARG A 93 -28.96 -14.97 -37.27
C ARG A 93 -28.43 -13.54 -37.49
N GLY A 94 -28.67 -12.62 -36.56
CA GLY A 94 -28.21 -11.22 -36.60
C GLY A 94 -27.26 -10.81 -35.48
N ILE A 95 -26.77 -11.74 -34.66
CA ILE A 95 -25.84 -11.44 -33.55
C ILE A 95 -24.40 -11.52 -34.05
N ASP A 96 -23.80 -10.37 -34.25
CA ASP A 96 -22.37 -10.24 -34.57
C ASP A 96 -21.51 -10.34 -33.30
N ALA A 97 -20.53 -11.24 -33.29
CA ALA A 97 -19.50 -11.32 -32.24
C ALA A 97 -18.45 -10.19 -32.34
N SER A 98 -18.68 -9.21 -33.21
CA SER A 98 -17.83 -8.03 -33.43
C SER A 98 -17.92 -6.98 -32.31
N GLY A 99 -18.66 -7.24 -31.23
CA GLY A 99 -18.75 -6.33 -30.09
C GLY A 99 -17.39 -6.18 -29.42
N ASP A 100 -16.90 -4.95 -29.31
CA ASP A 100 -15.72 -4.64 -28.51
C ASP A 100 -15.97 -5.07 -27.05
N THR A 101 -15.28 -6.13 -26.62
CA THR A 101 -15.37 -6.69 -25.26
C THR A 101 -14.39 -5.99 -24.31
N GLY A 102 -13.68 -4.97 -24.78
CA GLY A 102 -12.83 -4.14 -23.94
C GLY A 102 -13.65 -3.35 -22.92
N PRO A 103 -13.30 -3.34 -21.63
CA PRO A 103 -13.89 -2.39 -20.70
C PRO A 103 -13.62 -0.97 -21.23
N GLN A 104 -14.68 -0.19 -21.43
CA GLN A 104 -14.56 1.21 -21.84
C GLN A 104 -13.75 1.95 -20.77
N ARG A 105 -12.48 2.25 -21.07
CA ARG A 105 -11.62 3.02 -20.17
C ARG A 105 -11.84 4.49 -20.49
N PRO A 106 -12.48 5.27 -19.60
CA PRO A 106 -12.59 6.70 -19.82
C PRO A 106 -11.20 7.32 -20.01
N PRO A 107 -11.10 8.43 -20.76
CA PRO A 107 -9.83 9.10 -20.98
C PRO A 107 -9.17 9.48 -19.66
N ILE A 108 -7.85 9.63 -19.68
CA ILE A 108 -7.03 9.89 -18.47
C ILE A 108 -7.55 11.11 -17.69
N TRP A 109 -8.02 12.13 -18.40
CA TRP A 109 -8.58 13.37 -17.85
C TRP A 109 -9.88 13.17 -17.06
N GLU A 110 -10.58 12.06 -17.25
CA GLU A 110 -11.78 11.70 -16.49
C GLU A 110 -11.45 10.66 -15.42
N ARG A 111 -10.62 9.67 -15.78
CA ARG A 111 -10.21 8.60 -14.86
C ARG A 111 -9.42 9.11 -13.66
N VAL A 112 -8.49 10.05 -13.86
CA VAL A 112 -7.63 10.56 -12.78
C VAL A 112 -8.44 11.39 -11.78
N PRO A 113 -9.27 12.37 -12.18
CA PRO A 113 -10.12 13.10 -11.24
C PRO A 113 -11.14 12.21 -10.52
N ILE A 114 -11.72 11.21 -11.19
CA ILE A 114 -12.63 10.26 -10.55
C ILE A 114 -11.89 9.45 -9.48
N GLY A 115 -10.74 8.86 -9.81
CA GLY A 115 -9.96 8.08 -8.84
C GLY A 115 -9.46 8.91 -7.66
N VAL A 116 -9.02 10.15 -7.91
CA VAL A 116 -8.66 11.09 -6.83
C VAL A 116 -9.89 11.47 -6.00
N GLY A 117 -11.03 11.71 -6.65
CA GLY A 117 -12.30 12.04 -6.00
C GLY A 117 -12.80 10.93 -5.09
N GLU A 118 -12.75 9.68 -5.54
CA GLU A 118 -13.06 8.50 -4.74
C GLU A 118 -12.14 8.39 -3.53
N GLN A 119 -10.81 8.53 -3.73
CA GLN A 119 -9.84 8.48 -2.64
C GLN A 119 -10.07 9.58 -1.59
N VAL A 120 -10.37 10.80 -2.03
CA VAL A 120 -10.68 11.93 -1.14
C VAL A 120 -11.99 11.69 -0.39
N TYR A 121 -13.01 11.18 -1.09
CA TYR A 121 -14.30 10.88 -0.49
C TYR A 121 -14.21 9.76 0.56
N GLU A 122 -13.42 8.72 0.31
CA GLU A 122 -13.17 7.64 1.27
C GLU A 122 -12.34 8.10 2.47
N SER A 123 -11.39 9.02 2.26
CA SER A 123 -10.53 9.59 3.31
C SER A 123 -11.32 10.26 4.43
N ARG A 124 -12.57 10.69 4.19
CA ARG A 124 -13.47 11.23 5.24
C ARG A 124 -13.62 10.27 6.42
N SER A 125 -13.74 8.97 6.14
CA SER A 125 -13.88 7.93 7.16
C SER A 125 -12.61 7.82 8.01
N GLY A 126 -11.46 7.99 7.38
CA GLY A 126 -10.16 8.08 8.05
C GLY A 126 -10.11 9.23 9.05
N VAL A 127 -10.55 10.43 8.64
CA VAL A 127 -10.57 11.62 9.52
C VAL A 127 -11.43 11.38 10.76
N TYR A 128 -12.64 10.84 10.60
CA TYR A 128 -13.52 10.53 11.74
C TYR A 128 -12.88 9.53 12.71
N LYS A 129 -12.16 8.52 12.20
CA LYS A 129 -11.46 7.53 13.03
C LYS A 129 -10.30 8.15 13.81
N VAL A 130 -9.50 9.02 13.17
CA VAL A 130 -8.40 9.73 13.85
C VAL A 130 -8.94 10.62 14.96
N VAL A 131 -9.98 11.40 14.68
CA VAL A 131 -10.62 12.28 15.68
C VAL A 131 -11.22 11.44 16.82
N GLY A 132 -11.90 10.34 16.51
CA GLY A 132 -12.43 9.41 17.51
C GLY A 132 -11.34 8.80 18.39
N PHE A 133 -10.21 8.39 17.80
CA PHE A 133 -9.07 7.87 18.54
C PHE A 133 -8.45 8.91 19.49
N LEU A 134 -8.28 10.15 19.01
CA LEU A 134 -7.82 11.25 19.86
C LEU A 134 -8.80 11.50 21.03
N GLY A 135 -10.11 11.47 20.75
CA GLY A 135 -11.14 11.57 21.79
C GLY A 135 -11.04 10.47 22.84
N GLN A 136 -10.82 9.22 22.43
CA GLN A 136 -10.62 8.09 23.36
C GLN A 136 -9.38 8.27 24.24
N ILE A 137 -8.28 8.80 23.68
CA ILE A 137 -7.06 9.10 24.45
C ILE A 137 -7.34 10.20 25.48
N LEU A 138 -7.99 11.30 25.08
CA LEU A 138 -8.31 12.40 26.00
C LEU A 138 -9.21 11.93 27.14
N ILE A 139 -10.22 11.11 26.85
CA ILE A 139 -11.10 10.51 27.86
C ILE A 139 -10.29 9.59 28.78
N GLY A 140 -9.41 8.75 28.22
CA GLY A 140 -8.55 7.84 28.99
C GLY A 140 -7.57 8.58 29.91
N ILE A 141 -6.95 9.65 29.43
CA ILE A 141 -6.08 10.52 30.25
C ILE A 141 -6.91 11.14 31.38
N GLY A 142 -8.08 11.72 31.07
CA GLY A 142 -8.97 12.29 32.07
C GLY A 142 -9.48 11.28 33.10
N SER A 143 -9.71 10.03 32.69
CA SER A 143 -10.08 8.91 33.57
C SER A 143 -8.95 8.57 34.55
N LEU A 144 -7.71 8.44 34.05
CA LEU A 144 -6.52 8.15 34.85
C LEU A 144 -6.16 9.28 35.82
N VAL A 145 -6.35 10.54 35.41
CA VAL A 145 -6.15 11.70 36.30
C VAL A 145 -7.15 11.67 37.47
N ARG A 146 -8.41 11.26 37.21
CA ARG A 146 -9.42 11.10 38.27
C ARG A 146 -9.19 9.87 39.14
N HIS A 147 -8.54 8.83 38.63
CA HIS A 147 -8.30 7.56 39.33
C HIS A 147 -6.83 7.14 39.22
N PRO A 148 -5.90 7.84 39.90
CA PRO A 148 -4.46 7.63 39.74
C PRO A 148 -3.98 6.23 40.16
N SER A 149 -4.72 5.53 41.03
CA SER A 149 -4.41 4.15 41.42
C SER A 149 -4.49 3.14 40.27
N ARG A 150 -5.17 3.48 39.17
CA ARG A 150 -5.28 2.65 37.96
C ARG A 150 -4.11 2.84 37.00
N PHE A 151 -3.23 3.81 37.25
CA PHE A 151 -2.15 4.16 36.33
C PHE A 151 -1.12 3.01 36.22
N PRO A 152 -0.87 2.47 35.01
CA PRO A 152 0.01 1.32 34.84
C PRO A 152 1.49 1.73 34.84
N VAL A 153 2.02 2.10 36.00
CA VAL A 153 3.42 2.56 36.18
C VAL A 153 4.43 1.57 35.60
N LYS A 154 4.22 0.26 35.82
CA LYS A 154 5.11 -0.78 35.31
C LYS A 154 5.19 -0.78 33.79
N ALA A 155 4.04 -0.60 33.13
CA ALA A 155 4.00 -0.49 31.67
C ALA A 155 4.70 0.79 31.18
N LEU A 156 4.52 1.92 31.88
CA LEU A 156 5.22 3.17 31.54
C LEU A 156 6.75 2.99 31.59
N VAL A 157 7.28 2.48 32.70
CA VAL A 157 8.73 2.31 32.89
C VAL A 157 9.30 1.36 31.82
N HIS A 158 8.61 0.26 31.55
CA HIS A 158 9.03 -0.66 30.49
C HIS A 158 9.06 0.02 29.11
N GLN A 159 8.06 0.85 28.79
CA GLN A 159 8.07 1.61 27.53
C GLN A 159 9.17 2.68 27.50
N MET A 160 9.50 3.33 28.63
CA MET A 160 10.61 4.28 28.71
C MET A 160 11.96 3.60 28.44
N GLU A 161 12.16 2.39 28.95
CA GLU A 161 13.35 1.58 28.67
C GLU A 161 13.43 1.22 27.17
N LEU A 162 12.35 0.69 26.61
CA LEU A 162 12.31 0.26 25.21
C LEU A 162 12.48 1.42 24.22
N VAL A 163 11.79 2.54 24.44
CA VAL A 163 11.85 3.72 23.55
C VAL A 163 13.13 4.50 23.75
N GLY A 164 13.57 4.64 25.00
CA GLY A 164 14.72 5.44 25.36
C GLY A 164 16.02 4.67 25.32
N VAL A 165 16.25 3.86 26.36
CA VAL A 165 17.54 3.20 26.61
C VAL A 165 17.96 2.33 25.43
N SER A 166 17.05 1.50 24.93
CA SER A 166 17.38 0.61 23.81
C SER A 166 17.59 1.36 22.48
N ALA A 167 17.19 2.63 22.37
CA ALA A 167 17.41 3.45 21.18
C ALA A 167 18.72 4.26 21.23
N LEU A 168 19.36 4.38 22.41
CA LEU A 168 20.58 5.16 22.57
C LEU A 168 21.71 4.77 21.59
N PRO A 169 22.03 3.49 21.35
CA PRO A 169 23.17 3.14 20.49
C PRO A 169 22.96 3.58 19.04
N ILE A 170 21.75 3.38 18.50
CA ILE A 170 21.46 3.72 17.10
C ILE A 170 21.32 5.23 16.91
N ILE A 171 20.70 5.94 17.87
CA ILE A 171 20.59 7.41 17.84
C ILE A 171 21.96 8.04 18.00
N GLY A 172 22.79 7.54 18.91
CA GLY A 172 24.14 8.04 19.15
C GLY A 172 25.02 7.87 17.91
N LEU A 173 25.07 6.68 17.33
CA LEU A 173 25.84 6.42 16.12
C LEU A 173 25.39 7.32 14.96
N MET A 174 24.09 7.40 14.69
CA MET A 174 23.57 8.22 13.59
C MET A 174 23.84 9.71 13.82
N SER A 175 23.60 10.21 15.04
CA SER A 175 23.82 11.62 15.38
C SER A 175 25.29 12.00 15.27
N PHE A 176 26.19 11.11 15.70
CA PHE A 176 27.64 11.29 15.58
C PHE A 176 28.05 11.43 14.10
N LEU A 177 27.62 10.50 13.25
CA LEU A 177 27.92 10.53 11.82
C LEU A 177 27.34 11.77 11.13
N ILE A 178 26.12 12.16 11.49
CA ILE A 178 25.49 13.37 10.96
C ILE A 178 26.26 14.62 11.42
N GLY A 179 26.74 14.66 12.67
CA GLY A 179 27.60 15.71 13.19
C GLY A 179 28.89 15.88 12.36
N ILE A 180 29.54 14.76 12.03
CA ILE A 180 30.71 14.72 11.13
C ILE A 180 30.35 15.34 9.77
N VAL A 181 29.27 14.86 9.14
CA VAL A 181 28.86 15.31 7.81
C VAL A 181 28.54 16.81 7.79
N ILE A 182 27.83 17.33 8.81
CA ILE A 182 27.50 18.76 8.92
C ILE A 182 28.76 19.58 9.09
N ALA A 183 29.69 19.17 9.95
CA ALA A 183 30.94 19.90 10.16
C ALA A 183 31.78 19.93 8.88
N GLN A 184 31.92 18.79 8.20
CA GLN A 184 32.71 18.69 6.99
C GLN A 184 32.11 19.51 5.85
N GLN A 185 30.81 19.34 5.55
CA GLN A 185 30.17 20.09 4.48
C GLN A 185 30.05 21.58 4.81
N GLY A 186 29.76 21.91 6.07
CA GLY A 186 29.70 23.28 6.56
C GLY A 186 31.02 24.01 6.40
N SER A 187 32.13 23.36 6.75
CA SER A 187 33.48 23.91 6.58
C SER A 187 33.80 24.19 5.13
N VAL A 188 33.56 23.22 4.22
CA VAL A 188 33.80 23.40 2.79
C VAL A 188 32.97 24.54 2.21
N GLN A 189 31.73 24.72 2.67
CA GLN A 189 30.87 25.82 2.24
C GLN A 189 31.38 27.18 2.76
N LEU A 190 31.84 27.24 4.00
CA LEU A 190 32.32 28.49 4.64
C LEU A 190 33.73 28.87 4.20
N GLN A 191 34.53 27.92 3.75
CA GLN A 191 35.86 28.14 3.16
C GLN A 191 35.80 29.11 1.98
N GLN A 192 34.75 29.02 1.16
CA GLN A 192 34.54 29.91 0.02
C GLN A 192 34.41 31.39 0.42
N PHE A 193 34.06 31.66 1.68
CA PHE A 193 33.92 33.00 2.26
C PHE A 193 35.06 33.33 3.24
N GLY A 194 36.09 32.48 3.35
CA GLY A 194 37.17 32.63 4.33
C GLY A 194 36.72 32.51 5.79
N ALA A 195 35.56 31.88 6.04
CA ALA A 195 34.87 31.88 7.33
C ALA A 195 34.80 30.49 7.99
N GLU A 196 35.77 29.61 7.73
CA GLU A 196 35.79 28.21 8.20
C GLU A 196 35.62 28.08 9.72
N ALA A 197 36.15 29.04 10.49
CA ALA A 197 36.01 29.06 11.95
C ALA A 197 34.54 29.20 12.42
N LEU A 198 33.63 29.67 11.57
CA LEU A 198 32.19 29.73 11.86
C LEU A 198 31.50 28.37 11.74
N THR A 199 32.20 27.32 11.31
CA THR A 199 31.67 25.95 11.30
C THR A 199 31.21 25.52 12.69
N VAL A 200 31.88 25.98 13.76
CA VAL A 200 31.45 25.73 15.16
C VAL A 200 30.05 26.31 15.42
N ASN A 201 29.78 27.54 14.94
CA ASN A 201 28.47 28.18 15.06
C ASN A 201 27.40 27.36 14.32
N LEU A 202 27.73 26.94 13.09
CA LEU A 202 26.84 26.19 12.23
C LEU A 202 26.44 24.85 12.89
N VAL A 203 27.44 24.06 13.28
CA VAL A 203 27.22 22.75 13.91
C VAL A 203 26.43 22.93 15.21
N GLY A 204 26.87 23.81 16.10
CA GLY A 204 26.21 24.01 17.39
C GLY A 204 24.76 24.46 17.29
N ARG A 205 24.49 25.53 16.51
CA ARG A 205 23.14 26.07 16.41
C ARG A 205 22.19 25.13 15.67
N ILE A 206 22.61 24.55 14.55
CA ILE A 206 21.73 23.68 13.76
C ILE A 206 21.39 22.40 14.54
N THR A 207 22.39 21.78 15.21
CA THR A 207 22.16 20.54 15.96
C THR A 207 21.25 20.76 17.16
N LEU A 208 21.47 21.80 17.95
CA LEU A 208 20.66 22.06 19.16
C LEU A 208 19.25 22.55 18.85
N ARG A 209 19.10 23.40 17.82
CA ARG A 209 17.81 24.05 17.53
C ARG A 209 16.85 23.18 16.69
N GLU A 210 17.41 22.40 15.76
CA GLU A 210 16.62 21.73 14.73
C GLU A 210 16.99 20.24 14.60
N LEU A 211 18.21 19.93 14.16
CA LEU A 211 18.55 18.60 13.66
C LEU A 211 18.64 17.52 14.75
N GLY A 212 19.11 17.83 15.96
CA GLY A 212 19.25 16.83 17.02
C GLY A 212 17.91 16.19 17.39
N VAL A 213 16.88 17.02 17.55
CA VAL A 213 15.52 16.56 17.84
C VAL A 213 14.84 15.95 16.61
N LEU A 214 15.00 16.56 15.43
CA LEU A 214 14.38 16.07 14.20
C LEU A 214 14.90 14.68 13.79
N MET A 215 16.22 14.47 13.85
CA MET A 215 16.81 13.16 13.55
C MET A 215 16.40 12.11 14.57
N THR A 216 16.37 12.49 15.84
CA THR A 216 15.84 11.62 16.91
C THR A 216 14.40 11.23 16.62
N ALA A 217 13.54 12.17 16.23
CA ALA A 217 12.14 11.91 15.91
C ALA A 217 12.00 10.93 14.74
N ILE A 218 12.76 11.11 13.67
CA ILE A 218 12.77 10.19 12.50
C ILE A 218 13.19 8.78 12.94
N MET A 219 14.26 8.67 13.72
CA MET A 219 14.77 7.37 14.18
C MET A 219 13.80 6.67 15.13
N VAL A 220 13.20 7.40 16.08
CA VAL A 220 12.20 6.86 17.00
C VAL A 220 10.91 6.49 16.26
N ALA A 221 10.51 7.24 15.22
CA ALA A 221 9.39 6.87 14.35
C ALA A 221 9.64 5.53 13.66
N GLY A 222 10.82 5.36 13.06
CA GLY A 222 11.20 4.13 12.37
C GLY A 222 11.30 2.93 13.31
N ARG A 223 11.96 3.07 14.46
CA ARG A 223 12.20 1.96 15.40
C ARG A 223 11.01 1.73 16.33
N SER A 224 10.69 2.71 17.17
CA SER A 224 9.68 2.58 18.23
C SER A 224 8.27 2.72 17.70
N GLY A 225 8.03 3.66 16.78
CA GLY A 225 6.72 3.84 16.14
C GLY A 225 6.27 2.56 15.40
N SER A 226 7.16 1.99 14.58
CA SER A 226 6.90 0.70 13.91
C SER A 226 6.75 -0.45 14.90
N ALA A 227 7.56 -0.50 15.97
CA ALA A 227 7.42 -1.52 17.00
C ALA A 227 6.07 -1.42 17.73
N PHE A 228 5.56 -0.21 17.99
CA PHE A 228 4.23 -0.02 18.58
C PHE A 228 3.14 -0.52 17.65
N ALA A 229 3.21 -0.17 16.35
CA ALA A 229 2.26 -0.64 15.36
C ALA A 229 2.27 -2.17 15.25
N ALA A 230 3.45 -2.78 15.19
CA ALA A 230 3.60 -4.23 15.13
C ALA A 230 3.10 -4.93 16.40
N GLN A 231 3.47 -4.45 17.58
CA GLN A 231 3.02 -5.05 18.86
C GLN A 231 1.51 -4.97 19.02
N LEU A 232 0.91 -3.78 18.83
CA LEU A 232 -0.53 -3.61 18.95
C LEU A 232 -1.28 -4.35 17.84
N GLY A 233 -0.72 -4.40 16.64
CA GLY A 233 -1.26 -5.18 15.53
C GLY A 233 -1.30 -6.67 15.84
N THR A 234 -0.20 -7.24 16.35
CA THR A 234 -0.15 -8.64 16.78
C THR A 234 -1.16 -8.90 17.89
N MET A 235 -1.21 -8.06 18.94
CA MET A 235 -2.18 -8.19 20.03
C MET A 235 -3.63 -8.06 19.55
N LYS A 236 -3.87 -7.34 18.44
CA LYS A 236 -5.19 -7.25 17.83
C LYS A 236 -5.54 -8.51 17.06
N LEU A 237 -4.59 -9.07 16.30
CA LEU A 237 -4.75 -10.31 15.53
C LEU A 237 -4.87 -11.55 16.43
N THR A 238 -4.23 -11.56 17.60
CA THR A 238 -4.33 -12.63 18.61
C THR A 238 -5.53 -12.47 19.55
N GLU A 239 -6.42 -11.51 19.28
CA GLU A 239 -7.61 -11.20 20.09
C GLU A 239 -7.34 -10.77 21.54
N GLU A 240 -6.09 -10.51 21.93
CA GLU A 240 -5.73 -10.07 23.29
C GLU A 240 -6.42 -8.75 23.66
N ILE A 241 -6.52 -7.82 22.71
CA ILE A 241 -7.17 -6.51 22.92
C ILE A 241 -8.68 -6.67 23.16
N ASP A 242 -9.33 -7.63 22.49
CA ASP A 242 -10.76 -7.87 22.66
C ASP A 242 -11.04 -8.67 23.94
N ALA A 243 -10.13 -9.58 24.32
CA ALA A 243 -10.14 -10.23 25.63
C ALA A 243 -10.06 -9.21 26.78
N MET A 244 -9.16 -8.22 26.68
CA MET A 244 -9.04 -7.13 27.66
C MET A 244 -10.35 -6.35 27.82
N ARG A 245 -11.04 -6.06 26.72
CA ARG A 245 -12.34 -5.36 26.75
C ARG A 245 -13.41 -6.19 27.46
N THR A 246 -13.42 -7.51 27.23
CA THR A 246 -14.38 -8.45 27.85
C THR A 246 -14.22 -8.50 29.37
N ILE A 247 -12.99 -8.43 29.89
CA ILE A 247 -12.72 -8.40 31.34
C ILE A 247 -12.80 -6.97 31.94
N GLY A 248 -13.26 -5.98 31.17
CA GLY A 248 -13.48 -4.61 31.64
C GLY A 248 -12.22 -3.75 31.74
N ILE A 249 -11.10 -4.16 31.15
CA ILE A 249 -9.86 -3.37 31.12
C ILE A 249 -9.82 -2.53 29.85
N SER A 250 -9.67 -1.21 30.00
CA SER A 250 -9.53 -0.28 28.87
C SER A 250 -8.17 -0.48 28.17
N PRO A 251 -8.12 -0.90 26.90
CA PRO A 251 -6.85 -1.05 26.17
C PRO A 251 -6.14 0.29 25.96
N ILE A 252 -6.89 1.40 25.88
CA ILE A 252 -6.31 2.74 25.74
C ILE A 252 -5.50 3.10 26.99
N GLU A 253 -6.07 2.88 28.17
CA GLU A 253 -5.40 3.18 29.45
C GLU A 253 -4.20 2.27 29.70
N ALA A 254 -4.34 0.97 29.41
CA ALA A 254 -3.32 -0.02 29.72
C ALA A 254 -2.18 -0.08 28.69
N LEU A 255 -2.45 0.17 27.41
CA LEU A 255 -1.49 -0.03 26.31
C LEU A 255 -1.06 1.27 25.64
N VAL A 256 -2.00 2.16 25.31
CA VAL A 256 -1.72 3.35 24.47
C VAL A 256 -1.12 4.49 25.28
N ILE A 257 -1.73 4.84 26.42
CA ILE A 257 -1.28 5.96 27.25
C ILE A 257 0.18 5.80 27.73
N PRO A 258 0.62 4.62 28.22
CA PRO A 258 2.01 4.43 28.64
C PRO A 258 3.01 4.64 27.50
N ARG A 259 2.67 4.22 26.27
CA ARG A 259 3.51 4.42 25.08
C ARG A 259 3.59 5.90 24.70
N ILE A 260 2.46 6.61 24.71
CA ILE A 260 2.42 8.06 24.44
C ILE A 260 3.28 8.82 25.44
N LEU A 261 3.11 8.55 26.73
CA LEU A 261 3.87 9.23 27.77
C LEU A 261 5.36 8.89 27.66
N ALA A 262 5.71 7.61 27.54
CA ALA A 262 7.09 7.18 27.39
C ALA A 262 7.76 7.87 26.19
N SER A 263 7.15 7.87 25.00
CA SER A 263 7.71 8.54 23.83
C SER A 263 7.82 10.05 23.99
N THR A 264 6.81 10.69 24.58
CA THR A 264 6.80 12.15 24.79
C THR A 264 7.95 12.58 25.71
N PHE A 265 8.13 11.89 26.84
CA PHE A 265 9.21 12.20 27.79
C PHE A 265 10.58 11.78 27.27
N MET A 266 10.71 10.57 26.72
CA MET A 266 11.99 10.08 26.22
C MET A 266 12.48 10.88 25.02
N MET A 267 11.61 11.45 24.18
CA MET A 267 12.04 12.29 23.05
C MET A 267 12.85 13.51 23.50
N VAL A 268 12.51 14.11 24.65
CA VAL A 268 13.28 15.24 25.22
C VAL A 268 14.70 14.81 25.56
N LEU A 269 14.83 13.70 26.29
CA LEU A 269 16.12 13.17 26.73
C LEU A 269 16.97 12.68 25.56
N LEU A 270 16.34 11.98 24.61
CA LEU A 270 17.02 11.47 23.42
C LEU A 270 17.43 12.61 22.47
N GLY A 271 16.60 13.63 22.28
CA GLY A 271 16.92 14.77 21.44
C GLY A 271 18.08 15.59 22.00
N PHE A 272 18.14 15.76 23.32
CA PHE A 272 19.30 16.35 23.98
C PHE A 272 20.57 15.50 23.78
N TYR A 273 20.48 14.20 24.05
CA TYR A 273 21.58 13.25 23.86
C TYR A 273 22.10 13.27 22.41
N ALA A 274 21.21 13.23 21.42
CA ALA A 274 21.55 13.31 20.00
C ALA A 274 22.30 14.59 19.66
N SER A 275 21.85 15.74 20.19
CA SER A 275 22.50 17.03 19.96
C SER A 275 23.92 17.04 20.51
N VAL A 276 24.13 16.53 21.73
CA VAL A 276 25.46 16.42 22.34
C VAL A 276 26.37 15.53 21.50
N VAL A 277 25.89 14.34 21.11
CA VAL A 277 26.69 13.39 20.33
C VAL A 277 27.01 13.92 18.92
N ALA A 278 26.09 14.66 18.30
CA ALA A 278 26.34 15.33 17.03
C ALA A 278 27.42 16.43 17.14
N ILE A 279 27.40 17.22 18.22
CA ILE A 279 28.45 18.21 18.49
C ILE A 279 29.81 17.53 18.67
N VAL A 280 29.86 16.41 19.39
CA VAL A 280 31.10 15.61 19.52
C VAL A 280 31.60 15.12 18.15
N GLY A 281 30.70 14.63 17.28
CA GLY A 281 31.05 14.25 15.91
C GLY A 281 31.60 15.42 15.10
N GLY A 282 31.00 16.60 15.22
CA GLY A 282 31.49 17.81 14.57
C GLY A 282 32.84 18.28 15.11
N ALA A 283 33.09 18.14 16.42
CA ALA A 283 34.35 18.49 17.05
C ALA A 283 35.50 17.58 16.57
N VAL A 284 35.25 16.29 16.32
CA VAL A 284 36.23 15.37 15.72
C VAL A 284 36.66 15.85 14.34
N VAL A 285 35.73 16.30 13.50
CA VAL A 285 36.07 16.88 12.18
C VAL A 285 36.78 18.22 12.33
N GLY A 286 36.37 19.04 13.30
CA GLY A 286 37.05 20.29 13.65
C GLY A 286 38.54 20.09 13.91
N ASP A 287 38.87 19.06 14.68
CA ASP A 287 40.25 18.69 15.03
C ASP A 287 41.03 18.18 13.81
N LEU A 288 40.45 17.22 13.08
CA LEU A 288 41.14 16.53 11.97
C LEU A 288 41.25 17.36 10.69
N SER A 289 40.27 18.22 10.39
CA SER A 289 40.17 18.91 9.09
C SER A 289 40.34 20.42 9.17
N LEU A 290 39.89 21.07 10.27
CA LEU A 290 39.96 22.52 10.43
C LEU A 290 41.14 22.99 11.30
N GLY A 291 41.88 22.08 11.91
CA GLY A 291 42.97 22.42 12.85
C GLY A 291 42.48 23.10 14.13
N ILE A 292 41.20 22.95 14.48
CA ILE A 292 40.61 23.48 15.72
C ILE A 292 40.65 22.38 16.78
N PRO A 293 41.45 22.51 17.85
CA PRO A 293 41.55 21.46 18.87
C PRO A 293 40.18 21.05 19.41
N PHE A 294 39.96 19.75 19.59
CA PHE A 294 38.67 19.19 20.04
C PHE A 294 38.05 19.93 21.24
N TRP A 295 38.83 20.19 22.29
CA TRP A 295 38.34 20.89 23.49
C TRP A 295 38.01 22.36 23.22
N THR A 296 38.81 23.03 22.40
CA THR A 296 38.55 24.42 21.98
C THR A 296 37.27 24.52 21.16
N PHE A 297 36.95 23.51 20.34
CA PHE A 297 35.68 23.45 19.62
C PHE A 297 34.50 23.41 20.60
N LEU A 298 34.56 22.56 21.62
CA LEU A 298 33.50 22.43 22.63
C LEU A 298 33.36 23.67 23.50
N GLU A 299 34.45 24.32 23.88
CA GLU A 299 34.42 25.60 24.60
C GLU A 299 33.75 26.68 23.76
N ARG A 300 34.12 26.78 22.48
CA ARG A 300 33.52 27.76 21.56
C ARG A 300 32.03 27.57 21.37
N ILE A 301 31.50 26.33 21.40
CA ILE A 301 30.05 26.08 21.33
C ILE A 301 29.31 26.88 22.40
N ARG A 302 29.85 26.95 23.62
CA ARG A 302 29.24 27.68 24.74
C ARG A 302 29.16 29.19 24.49
N ASP A 303 30.17 29.74 23.83
CA ASP A 303 30.23 31.19 23.55
C ASP A 303 29.36 31.59 22.36
N VAL A 304 29.20 30.68 21.38
CA VAL A 304 28.59 30.99 20.09
C VAL A 304 27.13 30.55 19.96
N VAL A 305 26.71 29.54 20.73
CA VAL A 305 25.34 29.02 20.72
C VAL A 305 24.53 29.67 21.84
N PRO A 306 23.48 30.43 21.50
CA PRO A 306 22.57 30.96 22.51
C PRO A 306 21.81 29.86 23.25
N GLU A 307 21.58 30.05 24.55
CA GLU A 307 20.79 29.11 25.37
C GLU A 307 19.36 28.92 24.84
N HIS A 308 18.81 29.93 24.15
CA HIS A 308 17.46 29.83 23.57
C HIS A 308 17.37 28.77 22.46
N ASP A 309 18.45 28.48 21.73
CA ASP A 309 18.44 27.46 20.67
C ASP A 309 18.19 26.06 21.25
N LEU A 310 18.77 25.77 22.42
CA LEU A 310 18.51 24.54 23.16
C LEU A 310 17.03 24.43 23.56
N TRP A 311 16.46 25.48 24.14
CA TRP A 311 15.06 25.49 24.55
C TRP A 311 14.09 25.34 23.37
N VAL A 312 14.38 25.99 22.24
CA VAL A 312 13.59 25.83 21.01
C VAL A 312 13.58 24.37 20.56
N GLY A 313 14.72 23.68 20.59
CA GLY A 313 14.79 22.25 20.29
C GLY A 313 13.99 21.41 21.29
N LEU A 314 14.27 21.56 22.58
CA LEU A 314 13.65 20.75 23.64
C LEU A 314 12.13 20.92 23.72
N ILE A 315 11.59 22.11 23.44
CA ILE A 315 10.13 22.33 23.43
C ILE A 315 9.44 21.61 22.25
N LYS A 316 10.14 21.42 21.12
CA LYS A 316 9.61 20.65 19.97
C LYS A 316 9.63 19.15 20.23
N ALA A 317 10.56 18.65 21.03
CA ALA A 317 10.75 17.22 21.26
C ALA A 317 9.49 16.49 21.77
N PRO A 318 8.76 16.98 22.78
CA PRO A 318 7.51 16.35 23.24
C PRO A 318 6.47 16.23 22.12
N VAL A 319 6.36 17.24 21.27
CA VAL A 319 5.39 17.26 20.16
C VAL A 319 5.71 16.16 19.17
N PHE A 320 6.98 15.98 18.80
CA PHE A 320 7.38 14.88 17.92
C PHE A 320 7.19 13.51 18.58
N GLY A 321 7.52 13.37 19.87
CA GLY A 321 7.30 12.13 20.61
C GLY A 321 5.81 11.74 20.66
N LEU A 322 4.94 12.73 20.86
CA LEU A 322 3.50 12.56 20.82
C LEU A 322 3.01 12.12 19.44
N ILE A 323 3.42 12.82 18.37
CA ILE A 323 3.01 12.49 16.99
C ILE A 323 3.42 11.06 16.63
N VAL A 324 4.67 10.68 16.94
CA VAL A 324 5.20 9.34 16.66
C VAL A 324 4.40 8.26 17.39
N ALA A 325 4.15 8.45 18.69
CA ALA A 325 3.40 7.48 19.48
C ALA A 325 1.94 7.38 19.03
N LEU A 326 1.30 8.50 18.71
CA LEU A 326 -0.07 8.53 18.20
C LEU A 326 -0.17 7.77 16.88
N ALA A 327 0.71 8.04 15.93
CA ALA A 327 0.72 7.38 14.63
C ALA A 327 0.93 5.86 14.78
N GLY A 328 1.95 5.45 15.56
CA GLY A 328 2.24 4.03 15.79
C GLY A 328 1.10 3.30 16.48
N CYS A 329 0.50 3.89 17.52
CA CYS A 329 -0.61 3.26 18.24
C CYS A 329 -1.90 3.22 17.41
N TYR A 330 -2.20 4.28 16.66
CA TYR A 330 -3.37 4.35 15.79
C TYR A 330 -3.32 3.26 14.71
N HIS A 331 -2.21 3.16 13.98
CA HIS A 331 -2.08 2.15 12.93
C HIS A 331 -2.06 0.73 13.48
N GLY A 332 -1.40 0.49 14.63
CA GLY A 332 -1.41 -0.83 15.26
C GLY A 332 -2.80 -1.31 15.67
N LEU A 333 -3.66 -0.41 16.15
CA LEU A 333 -5.04 -0.74 16.53
C LEU A 333 -6.00 -0.90 15.34
N GLN A 334 -5.57 -0.53 14.13
CA GLN A 334 -6.38 -0.60 12.90
C GLN A 334 -6.03 -1.77 11.99
N VAL A 335 -5.05 -2.60 12.37
CA VAL A 335 -4.71 -3.82 11.64
C VAL A 335 -5.94 -4.73 11.53
N ARG A 336 -6.11 -5.32 10.34
CA ARG A 336 -7.20 -6.22 9.97
C ARG A 336 -6.63 -7.58 9.60
#